data_AF-A0A5C6YPV6-F1
#
_entry.id   AF-A0A5C6YPV6-F1
#
_cell.length_a   1.000
_cell.length_b   1.000
_cell.length_c   1.000
_cell.angle_alpha   90.00
_cell.angle_beta   90.00
_cell.angle_gamma   90.00
#
_symmetry.space_group_name_H-M   'P 1'
#
loop_
_entity.id
_entity.type
_entity.pdbx_description
1 polymer ?
#
loop_
_entity_poly.entity_id
_entity_poly.type
_entity_poly.pdbx_seq_one_letter_code
_entity_poly.pdbx_strand_id
1 'polypeptide(L)' 'MKKIIIINALLWAALLLGTAALFKDHPNYDYLFFGILIASSIVQGFLAKCAKRNKERCSN' A
#
# COMPACT_ATOMS: atom_id res chain seq x y z
N MET A 1 8.38 -6.71 12.33
CA MET A 1 7.26 -6.70 11.35
C MET A 1 6.30 -5.53 11.52
N LYS A 2 5.72 -5.27 12.71
CA LYS A 2 4.70 -4.19 12.90
C LYS A 2 5.17 -2.79 12.46
N LYS A 3 6.41 -2.41 12.80
CA LYS A 3 6.99 -1.11 12.39
C LYS A 3 7.10 -0.96 10.86
N ILE A 4 7.46 -2.04 10.16
CA ILE A 4 7.60 -2.05 8.69
C ILE A 4 6.22 -1.91 8.02
N ILE A 5 5.19 -2.56 8.57
CA ILE A 5 3.81 -2.45 8.07
C ILE A 5 3.30 -1.01 8.24
N ILE A 6 3.58 -0.38 9.38
CA ILE A 6 3.20 1.01 9.65
C ILE A 6 3.91 1.98 8.70
N ILE A 7 5.22 1.81 8.49
CA ILE A 7 6.00 2.65 7.55
C ILE A 7 5.45 2.50 6.13
N ASN A 8 5.14 1.28 5.69
CA ASN A 8 4.54 1.04 4.37
C ASN A 8 3.18 1.73 4.24
N ALA A 9 2.31 1.63 5.25
CA ALA A 9 1.00 2.28 5.25
C ALA A 9 1.11 3.81 5.20
N LEU A 10 2.04 4.38 5.97
CA LEU A 10 2.35 5.82 5.93
C LEU A 10 2.85 6.28 4.56
N LEU A 11 3.68 5.48 3.90
CA LEU A 11 4.19 5.77 2.56
C LEU A 11 3.05 5.84 1.53
N TRP A 12 2.14 4.86 1.54
CA TRP A 12 0.97 4.85 0.66
C TRP A 12 -0.03 5.97 0.98
N ALA A 13 -0.22 6.29 2.26
CA ALA A 13 -1.06 7.41 2.67
C ALA A 13 -0.51 8.76 2.20
N ALA A 14 0.80 8.98 2.34
CA ALA A 14 1.48 10.18 1.83
C ALA A 14 1.41 10.25 0.30
N LEU A 15 1.55 9.13 -0.39
CA LEU A 15 1.41 9.04 -1.85
C LEU A 15 0.00 9.44 -2.28
N LEU A 16 -1.03 8.84 -1.67
CA LEU A 16 -2.45 9.16 -1.95
C LEU A 16 -2.75 10.63 -1.71
N LEU A 17 -2.31 11.17 -0.58
CA LEU A 17 -2.51 12.57 -0.22
C LEU A 17 -1.79 13.51 -1.22
N GLY A 18 -0.56 13.17 -1.61
CA GLY A 18 0.21 13.93 -2.59
C GLY A 18 -0.45 13.92 -3.96
N THR A 19 -0.90 12.76 -4.43
CA THR A 19 -1.62 12.66 -5.71
C THR A 19 -2.96 13.38 -5.66
N ALA A 20 -3.67 13.32 -4.54
CA ALA A 20 -4.93 14.05 -4.36
C ALA A 20 -4.74 15.56 -4.35
N ALA A 21 -3.67 16.06 -3.74
CA ALA A 21 -3.38 17.48 -3.69
C ALA A 21 -2.87 18.03 -5.04
N LEU A 22 -2.04 17.27 -5.76
CA LEU A 22 -1.35 17.75 -6.96
C LEU A 22 -2.11 17.47 -8.27
N PHE A 23 -2.88 16.39 -8.34
CA PHE A 23 -3.47 15.91 -9.59
C PHE A 23 -5.00 15.92 -9.59
N LYS A 24 -5.67 16.51 -8.59
CA LYS A 24 -7.14 16.52 -8.48
C LYS A 24 -7.86 17.06 -9.73
N ASP A 25 -7.26 18.04 -10.41
CA ASP A 25 -7.86 18.70 -11.57
C ASP A 25 -7.45 18.06 -12.91
N HIS A 26 -6.67 16.96 -12.88
CA HIS A 26 -6.29 16.23 -14.08
C HIS A 26 -7.43 15.29 -14.52
N PRO A 27 -7.78 15.20 -15.81
CA PRO A 27 -8.89 14.36 -16.31
C PRO A 27 -8.71 12.87 -16.02
N ASN A 28 -7.49 12.42 -15.75
CA ASN A 28 -7.16 11.03 -15.45
C ASN A 28 -6.97 10.77 -13.95
N TYR A 29 -7.29 11.74 -13.09
CA TYR A 29 -7.10 11.64 -11.64
C TYR A 29 -7.78 10.41 -11.05
N ASP A 30 -9.04 10.15 -11.43
CA ASP A 30 -9.79 8.99 -10.92
C ASP A 30 -9.11 7.67 -11.26
N TYR A 31 -8.63 7.50 -12.49
CA TYR A 31 -7.91 6.29 -12.91
C TYR A 31 -6.59 6.11 -12.13
N LEU A 32 -5.87 7.21 -11.91
CA LEU A 32 -4.60 7.20 -11.18
C LEU A 32 -4.83 6.88 -9.70
N PHE A 33 -5.85 7.48 -9.09
CA PHE A 33 -6.26 7.24 -7.71
C PHE A 33 -6.73 5.80 -7.50
N PHE A 34 -7.57 5.27 -8.39
CA PHE A 34 -8.01 3.88 -8.34
C PHE A 34 -6.85 2.90 -8.56
N GLY A 35 -5.93 3.22 -9.49
CA GLY A 35 -4.72 2.43 -9.73
C GLY A 35 -3.84 2.32 -8.49
N ILE A 36 -3.63 3.43 -7.78
CA ILE A 36 -2.89 3.47 -6.51
C ILE A 36 -3.58 2.63 -5.43
N LEU A 37 -4.91 2.71 -5.32
CA LEU A 37 -5.68 1.91 -4.37
C LEU A 37 -5.53 0.40 -4.62
N ILE A 38 -5.65 -0.03 -5.89
CA ILE A 38 -5.50 -1.45 -6.26
C ILE A 38 -4.07 -1.92 -6.01
N ALA A 39 -3.06 -1.15 -6.44
CA ALA A 39 -1.66 -1.47 -6.22
C ALA A 39 -1.33 -1.62 -4.73
N SER A 40 -1.79 -0.68 -3.90
CA SER A 40 -1.59 -0.72 -2.45
C SER A 40 -2.23 -1.96 -1.80
N SER A 41 -3.40 -2.37 -2.28
CA SER A 41 -4.12 -3.55 -1.77
C SER A 41 -3.39 -4.84 -2.13
N ILE A 42 -2.87 -4.96 -3.36
CA ILE A 42 -2.09 -6.12 -3.81
C ILE A 42 -0.81 -6.25 -2.97
N VAL A 43 -0.07 -5.16 -2.80
CA VAL A 43 1.18 -5.15 -2.03
C VAL A 43 0.92 -5.51 -0.58
N GLN A 44 -0.12 -4.96 0.05
CA GLN A 44 -0.49 -5.30 1.44
C GLN A 44 -0.91 -6.76 1.57
N GLY A 45 -1.68 -7.29 0.62
CA GLY A 45 -2.06 -8.71 0.59
C GLY A 45 -0.84 -9.64 0.45
N PHE A 46 0.12 -9.27 -0.39
CA PHE A 46 1.37 -10.03 -0.56
C PHE A 46 2.23 -9.97 0.71
N LEU A 47 2.35 -8.79 1.32
CA LEU A 47 3.09 -8.57 2.56
C LEU A 47 2.46 -9.37 3.72
N ALA A 48 1.13 -9.43 3.80
CA ALA A 48 0.40 -10.23 4.79
C ALA A 48 0.64 -11.73 4.60
N LYS A 49 0.63 -12.23 3.34
CA LYS A 49 0.98 -13.63 3.04
C LYS A 49 2.44 -13.95 3.38
N CYS A 50 3.39 -13.07 3.05
CA CYS A 50 4.79 -13.22 3.43
C CYS A 50 4.97 -13.21 4.95
N ALA A 51 4.30 -12.30 5.66
CA ALA A 51 4.34 -12.23 7.12
C ALA A 51 3.76 -13.51 7.76
N LYS A 52 2.68 -14.06 7.21
CA LYS A 52 2.11 -15.34 7.66
C LYS A 52 3.07 -16.50 7.43
N ARG A 53 3.68 -16.58 6.25
CA ARG A 53 4.64 -17.65 5.89
C ARG A 53 5.91 -17.63 6.74
N ASN A 54 6.42 -16.44 7.09
CA ASN A 54 7.56 -16.30 8.00
C ASN A 54 7.21 -16.70 9.45
N LYS A 55 5.96 -16.56 9.88
CA LYS A 55 5.51 -17.03 11.20
C LYS A 55 5.50 -18.56 11.28
N GLU A 56 5.11 -19.23 10.20
CA GLU A 56 5.09 -20.70 10.12
C GLU A 56 6.50 -21.31 10.00
N ARG A 57 7.45 -20.59 9.41
CA ARG A 57 8.85 -21.04 9.25
C ARG A 57 9.71 -20.95 10.53
N CYS A 58 9.32 -20.13 11.50
CA CYS A 58 9.99 -20.03 12.81
C CYS A 58 9.33 -20.89 13.91
N SER A 59 8.39 -21.76 13.54
CA SER A 59 7.68 -22.67 14.46
C SER A 59 7.90 -24.15 14.14
N ASN A 60 8.78 -24.48 13.21
CA ASN A 60 9.32 -25.82 12.97
C ASN A 60 10.80 -25.84 13.32
#